data_AF-A0A6M1S8J4-F1
#
_entry.id   AF-A0A6M1S8J4-F1
#
_cell.length_a   1.000
_cell.length_b   1.000
_cell.length_c   1.000
_cell.angle_alpha   90.00
_cell.angle_beta   90.00
_cell.angle_gamma   90.00
#
_symmetry.space_group_name_H-M   'P 1'
#
loop_
_entity.id
_entity.type
_entity.pdbx_description
1 polymer ?
#
loop_
_entity_poly.entity_id
_entity_poly.type
_entity_poly.pdbx_seq_one_letter_code
_entity_poly.pdbx_strand_id
1 'polypeptide(L)'
;MVRMENSNKDHPLPSPAAMSAPEAGSVSDLPAAVELTSPGILSSHLEQLTERARTYVDAASSANTRRAYSSDWKHFSAWCRRQGLALLPPSPQVVGLYITACASGTVERGAKPNSVSTIERRLSSLSWNYTQRGLSLDRKDRHIATVLVGIRNTHAAPPRQKEAILPEDIIAMLETLDRGTLRGLRDRAMLLLGFAGGLRRSEIVGLDLGRDQTEDGKGWIEILDKGMLVTLRGKTGWREVEVGRGSADTTCPIAAIETWIKFARLAKGPLFRRVTGQGKSVGADRLNDQEVARLVKRTAMAAGVRGDLSEAERLQKFAGHSLRAGLASSAEVDERYVQKQLGHASAEMTRRYQRRRDRFRINLTKAAGL
;
A
#
# COMPACT_ATOMS: atom_id res chain seq x y z
N MET A 1 -15.95 -46.23 -57.84
CA MET A 1 -15.02 -45.81 -58.92
C MET A 1 -15.54 -44.51 -59.50
N VAL A 2 -15.12 -43.36 -58.96
CA VAL A 2 -14.87 -42.07 -59.64
C VAL A 2 -14.13 -41.21 -58.60
N ARG A 3 -12.86 -40.94 -58.89
CA ARG A 3 -12.02 -39.91 -58.27
C ARG A 3 -12.49 -38.55 -58.79
N MET A 4 -12.57 -37.55 -57.92
CA MET A 4 -12.27 -36.17 -58.31
C MET A 4 -11.43 -35.54 -57.21
N GLU A 5 -10.15 -35.38 -57.53
CA GLU A 5 -9.24 -34.45 -56.87
C GLU A 5 -9.72 -33.02 -57.14
N ASN A 6 -9.64 -32.15 -56.14
CA ASN A 6 -9.41 -30.74 -56.43
C ASN A 6 -8.41 -30.19 -55.41
N SER A 7 -7.23 -29.87 -55.94
CA SER A 7 -6.19 -29.09 -55.28
C SER A 7 -6.72 -27.69 -54.99
N ASN A 8 -6.50 -27.21 -53.77
CA ASN A 8 -6.32 -25.78 -53.55
C ASN A 8 -5.14 -25.59 -52.59
N LYS A 9 -3.97 -25.33 -53.19
CA LYS A 9 -2.89 -24.59 -52.53
C LYS A 9 -3.33 -23.13 -52.54
N ASP A 10 -3.36 -22.47 -51.39
CA ASP A 10 -2.52 -21.28 -51.19
C ASP A 10 -2.72 -20.61 -49.83
N HIS A 11 -1.57 -20.19 -49.31
CA HIS A 11 -1.27 -19.20 -48.28
C HIS A 11 -1.63 -19.47 -46.80
N PRO A 12 -0.62 -19.78 -45.97
CA PRO A 12 -0.71 -19.57 -44.53
C PRO A 12 -0.81 -18.07 -44.23
N LEU A 13 -1.83 -17.69 -43.48
CA LEU A 13 -1.98 -16.38 -42.87
C LEU A 13 -0.73 -16.01 -42.05
N PRO A 14 -0.27 -14.75 -42.08
CA PRO A 14 0.93 -14.34 -41.37
C PRO A 14 0.74 -14.48 -39.85
N SER A 15 1.70 -15.16 -39.22
CA SER A 15 1.87 -15.22 -37.77
C SER A 15 1.90 -13.80 -37.19
N PRO A 16 1.18 -13.50 -36.09
CA PRO A 16 1.29 -12.18 -35.47
C PRO A 16 2.72 -12.02 -34.97
N ALA A 17 3.42 -11.05 -35.58
CA ALA A 17 4.76 -10.66 -35.19
C ALA A 17 4.83 -10.49 -33.67
N ALA A 18 5.76 -11.23 -33.06
CA ALA A 18 6.17 -11.01 -31.68
C ALA A 18 6.63 -9.57 -31.56
N MET A 19 5.78 -8.72 -30.95
CA MET A 19 6.18 -7.40 -30.51
C MET A 19 7.24 -7.61 -29.41
N SER A 20 8.50 -7.48 -29.81
CA SER A 20 9.65 -7.33 -28.95
C SER A 20 9.36 -6.25 -27.92
N ALA A 21 9.36 -6.65 -26.65
CA ALA A 21 9.28 -5.72 -25.54
C ALA A 21 10.47 -4.75 -25.64
N PRO A 22 10.25 -3.43 -25.47
CA PRO A 22 11.35 -2.48 -25.48
C PRO A 22 12.27 -2.79 -24.28
N GLU A 23 13.56 -2.95 -24.58
CA GLU A 23 14.63 -3.09 -23.60
C GLU A 23 14.52 -1.95 -22.58
N ALA A 24 14.55 -2.32 -21.30
CA ALA A 24 14.55 -1.37 -20.21
C ALA A 24 15.85 -0.55 -20.24
N GLY A 25 15.78 0.61 -20.88
CA GLY A 25 16.84 1.62 -20.88
C GLY A 25 17.30 1.92 -19.46
N SER A 26 18.63 1.94 -19.29
CA SER A 26 19.31 2.30 -18.05
C SER A 26 18.77 3.61 -17.50
N VAL A 27 18.30 3.60 -16.25
CA VAL A 27 17.88 4.79 -15.50
C VAL A 27 19.13 5.59 -15.07
N SER A 28 19.85 6.13 -16.04
CA SER A 28 21.05 6.95 -15.85
C SER A 28 20.80 8.44 -15.99
N ASP A 29 19.75 8.86 -16.69
CA ASP A 29 19.52 10.29 -16.99
C ASP A 29 18.25 10.79 -16.30
N LEU A 30 18.37 11.06 -14.99
CA LEU A 30 17.59 12.16 -14.42
C LEU A 30 18.25 13.46 -14.91
N PRO A 31 17.49 14.50 -15.26
CA PRO A 31 18.10 15.79 -15.62
C PRO A 31 18.94 16.25 -14.42
N ALA A 32 20.26 16.24 -14.61
CA ALA A 32 21.18 16.89 -13.68
C ALA A 32 20.71 18.32 -13.47
N ALA A 33 20.79 18.82 -12.24
CA ALA A 33 20.53 20.22 -11.96
C ALA A 33 21.42 21.03 -12.92
N VAL A 34 20.79 21.77 -13.82
CA VAL A 34 21.50 22.65 -14.74
C VAL A 34 22.23 23.66 -13.87
N GLU A 35 23.55 23.52 -13.74
CA GLU A 35 24.40 24.56 -13.17
C GLU A 35 24.40 25.72 -14.16
N LEU A 36 23.42 26.61 -14.01
CA LEU A 36 23.38 27.91 -14.68
C LEU A 36 24.51 28.75 -14.12
N THR A 37 25.71 28.56 -14.67
CA THR A 37 26.88 29.38 -14.42
C THR A 37 26.72 30.71 -15.14
N SER A 38 26.03 31.65 -14.51
CA SER A 38 26.23 33.10 -14.68
C SER A 38 25.60 33.84 -13.50
N PRO A 39 26.34 34.66 -12.75
CA PRO A 39 25.80 35.46 -11.67
C PRO A 39 25.03 36.64 -12.26
N GLY A 40 23.77 36.41 -12.60
CA GLY A 40 22.90 37.43 -13.16
C GLY A 40 21.46 36.94 -13.13
N ILE A 41 20.76 37.29 -12.05
CA ILE A 41 19.29 37.31 -11.88
C ILE A 41 18.59 36.23 -12.72
N LEU A 42 18.37 35.05 -12.15
CA LEU A 42 17.42 34.10 -12.71
C LEU A 42 16.12 34.88 -12.99
N SER A 43 15.67 34.91 -14.25
CA SER A 43 14.42 35.62 -14.56
C SER A 43 13.33 35.08 -13.64
N SER A 44 12.45 35.93 -13.12
CA SER A 44 11.38 35.53 -12.17
C SER A 44 10.56 34.33 -12.66
N HIS A 45 10.45 34.17 -13.99
CA HIS A 45 9.88 33.00 -14.64
C HIS A 45 10.68 31.69 -14.41
N LEU A 46 12.01 31.72 -14.51
CA LEU A 46 12.88 30.57 -14.21
C LEU A 46 12.90 30.22 -12.72
N GLU A 47 12.78 31.20 -11.83
CA GLU A 47 12.62 30.97 -10.39
C GLU A 47 11.29 30.24 -10.10
N GLN A 48 10.19 30.70 -10.71
CA GLN A 48 8.89 30.03 -10.62
C GLN A 48 8.92 28.60 -11.18
N LEU A 49 9.62 28.38 -12.30
CA LEU A 49 9.81 27.03 -12.85
C LEU A 49 10.65 26.14 -11.94
N THR A 50 11.68 26.69 -11.29
CA THR A 50 12.51 25.97 -10.33
C THR A 50 11.69 25.53 -9.11
N GLU A 51 10.83 26.40 -8.59
CA GLU A 51 9.96 26.08 -7.46
C GLU A 51 8.89 25.03 -7.83
N ARG A 52 8.33 25.12 -9.04
CA ARG A 52 7.44 24.08 -9.58
C ARG A 52 8.17 22.75 -9.77
N ALA A 53 9.41 22.77 -10.26
CA ALA A 53 10.23 21.57 -10.38
C ALA A 53 10.49 20.91 -9.02
N ARG A 54 10.79 21.69 -7.98
CA ARG A 54 10.90 21.19 -6.59
C ARG A 54 9.61 20.52 -6.12
N THR A 55 8.46 21.14 -6.40
CA THR A 55 7.15 20.59 -6.08
C THR A 55 6.92 19.23 -6.75
N TYR A 56 7.31 19.07 -8.02
CA TYR A 56 7.22 17.79 -8.73
C TYR A 56 8.20 16.74 -8.19
N VAL A 57 9.42 17.13 -7.83
CA VAL A 57 10.41 16.25 -7.19
C VAL A 57 9.87 15.75 -5.84
N ASP A 58 9.28 16.65 -5.04
CA ASP A 58 8.63 16.27 -3.78
C ASP A 58 7.45 15.32 -4.04
N ALA A 59 6.64 15.58 -5.05
CA ALA A 59 5.49 14.74 -5.40
C ALA A 59 5.87 13.35 -5.95
N ALA A 60 7.11 13.17 -6.46
CA ALA A 60 7.58 11.90 -7.04
C ALA A 60 7.63 10.74 -6.03
N SER A 61 7.70 11.03 -4.72
CA SER A 61 7.69 10.02 -3.67
C SER A 61 6.65 10.34 -2.59
N SER A 62 5.93 9.31 -2.13
CA SER A 62 4.93 9.50 -1.07
C SER A 62 5.57 10.00 0.23
N ALA A 63 4.86 10.83 1.01
CA ALA A 63 5.36 11.30 2.31
C ALA A 63 5.76 10.16 3.26
N ASN A 64 5.08 9.00 3.17
CA ASN A 64 5.46 7.79 3.91
C ASN A 64 6.81 7.23 3.42
N THR A 65 7.05 7.20 2.10
CA THR A 65 8.34 6.79 1.52
C THR A 65 9.46 7.72 1.96
N ARG A 66 9.24 9.04 1.92
CA ARG A 66 10.23 10.05 2.37
C ARG A 66 10.59 9.88 3.84
N ARG A 67 9.59 9.73 4.72
CA ARG A 67 9.80 9.47 6.15
C ARG A 67 10.58 8.17 6.39
N ALA A 68 10.21 7.10 5.69
CA ALA A 68 10.89 5.81 5.79
C ALA A 68 12.35 5.91 5.33
N TYR A 69 12.61 6.58 4.19
CA TYR A 69 13.95 6.74 3.66
C TYR A 69 14.83 7.66 4.51
N SER A 70 14.26 8.73 5.07
CA SER A 70 14.97 9.58 6.02
C SER A 70 15.38 8.81 7.27
N SER A 71 14.47 7.98 7.82
CA SER A 71 14.77 7.13 8.97
C SER A 71 15.84 6.07 8.65
N ASP A 72 15.78 5.44 7.48
CA ASP A 72 16.76 4.44 7.06
C ASP A 72 18.15 5.07 6.87
N TRP A 73 18.22 6.27 6.25
CA TRP A 73 19.47 7.01 6.08
C TRP A 73 20.10 7.40 7.42
N LYS A 74 19.29 7.90 8.37
CA LYS A 74 19.76 8.20 9.74
C LYS A 74 20.34 6.97 10.42
N HIS A 75 19.66 5.83 10.26
CA HIS A 75 20.10 4.57 10.85
C HIS A 75 21.41 4.06 10.24
N PHE A 76 21.58 4.12 8.92
CA PHE A 76 22.85 3.79 8.28
C PHE A 76 23.97 4.74 8.70
N SER A 77 23.69 6.05 8.68
CA SER A 77 24.64 7.08 9.09
C SER A 77 25.12 6.89 10.53
N ALA A 78 24.20 6.58 11.45
CA ALA A 78 24.52 6.31 12.84
C ALA A 78 25.40 5.06 12.99
N TRP A 79 25.12 4.00 12.23
CA TRP A 79 25.95 2.80 12.22
C TRP A 79 27.35 3.09 11.69
N CYS A 80 27.50 3.77 10.54
CA CYS A 80 28.81 4.16 10.01
C CYS A 80 29.63 4.96 11.01
N ARG A 81 29.02 5.96 11.67
CA ARG A 81 29.70 6.75 12.72
C ARG A 81 30.21 5.90 13.87
N ARG A 82 29.42 4.92 14.35
CA ARG A 82 29.84 4.01 15.43
C ARG A 82 30.99 3.10 15.02
N GLN A 83 31.09 2.76 13.75
CA GLN A 83 32.17 1.92 13.20
C GLN A 83 33.39 2.73 12.73
N GLY A 84 33.38 4.07 12.85
CA GLY A 84 34.44 4.92 12.31
C GLY A 84 34.53 4.91 10.78
N LEU A 85 33.45 4.55 10.09
CA LEU A 85 33.41 4.43 8.63
C LEU A 85 32.90 5.73 7.98
N ALA A 86 33.52 6.11 6.87
CA ALA A 86 33.09 7.24 6.05
C ALA A 86 31.72 6.97 5.42
N LEU A 87 30.87 8.00 5.38
CA LEU A 87 29.54 7.94 4.77
C LEU A 87 29.57 8.20 3.26
N LEU A 88 30.57 8.95 2.80
CA LEU A 88 30.74 9.40 1.43
C LEU A 88 32.22 9.29 1.05
N PRO A 89 32.55 8.86 -0.18
CA PRO A 89 31.65 8.37 -1.23
C PRO A 89 31.00 7.00 -0.90
N PRO A 90 29.95 6.57 -1.64
CA PRO A 90 29.35 5.25 -1.42
C PRO A 90 30.37 4.12 -1.63
N SER A 91 30.53 3.27 -0.60
CA SER A 91 31.32 2.04 -0.71
C SER A 91 30.41 0.81 -0.68
N PRO A 92 30.38 -0.01 -1.74
CA PRO A 92 29.65 -1.28 -1.74
C PRO A 92 30.06 -2.22 -0.61
N GLN A 93 31.34 -2.22 -0.23
CA GLN A 93 31.86 -3.00 0.90
C GLN A 93 31.22 -2.58 2.22
N VAL A 94 31.19 -1.27 2.50
CA VAL A 94 30.56 -0.73 3.71
C VAL A 94 29.06 -1.05 3.74
N VAL A 95 28.38 -0.95 2.60
CA VAL A 95 26.96 -1.31 2.48
C VAL A 95 26.74 -2.81 2.69
N GLY A 96 27.62 -3.66 2.17
CA GLY A 96 27.62 -5.11 2.38
C GLY A 96 27.76 -5.48 3.87
N LEU A 97 28.69 -4.84 4.57
CA LEU A 97 28.86 -4.98 6.02
C LEU A 97 27.62 -4.50 6.77
N TYR A 98 27.04 -3.37 6.37
CA TYR A 98 25.83 -2.83 6.99
C TYR A 98 24.63 -3.78 6.89
N ILE A 99 24.37 -4.36 5.71
CA ILE A 99 23.24 -5.30 5.55
C ILE A 99 23.48 -6.62 6.29
N THR A 100 24.74 -7.04 6.40
CA THR A 100 25.14 -8.19 7.25
C THR A 100 24.87 -7.89 8.72
N ALA A 101 25.22 -6.70 9.18
CA ALA A 101 24.94 -6.26 10.54
C ALA A 101 23.43 -6.20 10.81
N CYS A 102 22.64 -5.72 9.84
CA CYS A 102 21.17 -5.72 9.92
C CYS A 102 20.60 -7.14 10.04
N ALA A 103 21.11 -8.08 9.23
CA ALA A 103 20.65 -9.47 9.23
C ALA A 103 21.04 -10.22 10.51
N SER A 104 22.20 -9.91 11.09
CA SER A 104 22.68 -10.52 12.34
C SER A 104 22.15 -9.86 13.62
N GLY A 105 21.51 -8.70 13.52
CA GLY A 105 21.05 -7.93 14.69
C GLY A 105 22.17 -7.20 15.42
N THR A 106 23.33 -7.00 14.79
CA THR A 106 24.53 -6.40 15.41
C THR A 106 24.67 -4.90 15.12
N VAL A 107 23.70 -4.29 14.42
CA VAL A 107 23.72 -2.84 14.11
C VAL A 107 23.73 -1.99 15.38
N GLU A 108 23.00 -2.42 16.41
CA GLU A 108 22.88 -1.79 17.72
C GLU A 108 22.86 -2.85 18.80
N ARG A 109 23.41 -2.57 20.00
CA ARG A 109 23.40 -3.52 21.11
C ARG A 109 21.94 -3.84 21.48
N GLY A 110 21.61 -5.13 21.53
CA GLY A 110 20.26 -5.60 21.84
C GLY A 110 19.24 -5.47 20.70
N ALA A 111 19.66 -5.08 19.50
CA ALA A 111 18.76 -5.03 18.35
C ALA A 111 18.39 -6.44 17.88
N LYS A 112 17.13 -6.62 17.47
CA LYS A 112 16.70 -7.85 16.79
C LYS A 112 17.14 -7.82 15.32
N PRO A 113 17.47 -8.98 14.73
CA PRO A 113 17.66 -9.14 13.30
C PRO A 113 16.55 -8.48 12.46
N ASN A 114 16.93 -7.71 11.46
CA ASN A 114 16.00 -7.14 10.49
C ASN A 114 15.50 -8.22 9.52
N SER A 115 14.21 -8.15 9.14
CA SER A 115 13.69 -9.00 8.07
C SER A 115 14.36 -8.68 6.73
N VAL A 116 14.40 -9.66 5.83
CA VAL A 116 14.89 -9.49 4.44
C VAL A 116 14.22 -8.29 3.76
N SER A 117 12.89 -8.17 3.88
CA SER A 117 12.13 -7.05 3.33
C SER A 117 12.53 -5.68 3.89
N THR A 118 12.95 -5.63 5.15
CA THR A 118 13.45 -4.39 5.77
C THR A 118 14.82 -4.03 5.22
N ILE A 119 15.70 -5.01 5.04
CA ILE A 119 17.04 -4.83 4.48
C ILE A 119 16.96 -4.35 3.03
N GLU A 120 16.11 -4.97 2.20
CA GLU A 120 15.91 -4.54 0.81
C GLU A 120 15.35 -3.11 0.69
N ARG A 121 14.41 -2.75 1.58
CA ARG A 121 13.90 -1.38 1.67
C ARG A 121 15.00 -0.38 2.05
N ARG A 122 15.84 -0.73 3.03
CA ARG A 122 16.99 0.08 3.43
C ARG A 122 17.96 0.26 2.26
N LEU A 123 18.30 -0.80 1.52
CA LEU A 123 19.13 -0.70 0.31
C LEU A 123 18.53 0.25 -0.73
N SER A 124 17.23 0.17 -1.00
CA SER A 124 16.54 1.13 -1.88
C SER A 124 16.61 2.55 -1.36
N SER A 125 16.48 2.74 -0.04
CA SER A 125 16.64 4.04 0.60
C SER A 125 18.06 4.59 0.45
N LEU A 126 19.09 3.75 0.60
CA LEU A 126 20.48 4.16 0.44
C LEU A 126 20.75 4.60 -1.00
N SER A 127 20.39 3.78 -1.99
CA SER A 127 20.54 4.16 -3.40
C SER A 127 19.83 5.47 -3.70
N TRP A 128 18.58 5.64 -3.26
CA TRP A 128 17.86 6.90 -3.43
C TRP A 128 18.60 8.09 -2.79
N ASN A 129 19.07 7.95 -1.55
CA ASN A 129 19.79 9.02 -0.86
C ASN A 129 21.13 9.39 -1.52
N TYR A 130 21.86 8.43 -2.07
CA TYR A 130 23.07 8.72 -2.84
C TYR A 130 22.72 9.43 -4.14
N THR A 131 21.68 8.97 -4.87
CA THR A 131 21.23 9.62 -6.11
C THR A 131 20.81 11.07 -5.86
N GLN A 132 20.10 11.36 -4.76
CA GLN A 132 19.75 12.75 -4.40
C GLN A 132 20.98 13.64 -4.10
N ARG A 133 22.17 13.05 -3.92
CA ARG A 133 23.44 13.74 -3.69
C ARG A 133 24.36 13.71 -4.92
N GLY A 134 23.85 13.31 -6.09
CA GLY A 134 24.63 13.19 -7.32
C GLY A 134 25.59 11.99 -7.34
N LEU A 135 25.39 11.01 -6.45
CA LEU A 135 26.25 9.82 -6.35
C LEU A 135 25.46 8.56 -6.69
N SER A 136 26.14 7.55 -7.24
CA SER A 136 25.53 6.25 -7.55
C SER A 136 26.02 5.16 -6.60
N LEU A 137 25.09 4.37 -6.06
CA LEU A 137 25.41 3.11 -5.38
C LEU A 137 25.01 1.94 -6.27
N ASP A 138 26.00 1.23 -6.82
CA ASP A 138 25.73 0.01 -7.58
C ASP A 138 25.35 -1.14 -6.64
N ARG A 139 24.08 -1.55 -6.71
CA ARG A 139 23.53 -2.66 -5.92
C ARG A 139 23.89 -4.03 -6.49
N LYS A 140 24.38 -4.08 -7.74
CA LYS A 140 24.80 -5.32 -8.41
C LYS A 140 26.24 -5.69 -8.04
N ASP A 141 26.99 -4.77 -7.44
CA ASP A 141 28.31 -5.07 -6.89
C ASP A 141 28.26 -6.30 -5.97
N ARG A 142 29.25 -7.19 -6.12
CA ARG A 142 29.31 -8.48 -5.41
C ARG A 142 29.22 -8.35 -3.89
N HIS A 143 29.73 -7.26 -3.30
CA HIS A 143 29.71 -7.05 -1.85
C HIS A 143 28.29 -6.77 -1.32
N ILE A 144 27.36 -6.37 -2.20
CA ILE A 144 25.95 -6.20 -1.86
C ILE A 144 25.14 -7.39 -2.35
N ALA A 145 25.26 -7.73 -3.65
CA ALA A 145 24.42 -8.72 -4.30
C ALA A 145 24.61 -10.12 -3.69
N THR A 146 25.86 -10.58 -3.53
CA THR A 146 26.15 -11.92 -2.98
C THR A 146 25.74 -12.02 -1.52
N VAL A 147 25.99 -10.97 -0.73
CA VAL A 147 25.58 -10.90 0.68
C VAL A 147 24.06 -10.93 0.80
N LEU A 148 23.34 -10.19 -0.04
CA LEU A 148 21.88 -10.19 -0.04
C LEU A 148 21.30 -11.55 -0.44
N VAL A 149 21.93 -12.26 -1.39
CA VAL A 149 21.55 -13.64 -1.73
C VAL A 149 21.76 -14.56 -0.53
N GLY A 150 22.89 -14.46 0.17
CA GLY A 150 23.14 -15.22 1.40
C GLY A 150 22.06 -14.94 2.47
N ILE A 151 21.77 -13.67 2.73
CA ILE A 151 20.72 -13.26 3.68
C ILE A 151 19.35 -13.84 3.29
N ARG A 152 19.00 -13.84 1.99
CA ARG A 152 17.75 -14.45 1.52
C ARG A 152 17.75 -15.95 1.77
N ASN A 153 18.82 -16.66 1.42
CA ASN A 153 18.87 -18.12 1.59
C ASN A 153 18.82 -18.54 3.05
N THR A 154 19.42 -17.76 3.96
CA THR A 154 19.47 -18.11 5.39
C THR A 154 18.25 -17.61 6.18
N HIS A 155 17.71 -16.44 5.84
CA HIS A 155 16.72 -15.74 6.66
C HIS A 155 15.41 -15.43 5.96
N ALA A 156 15.24 -15.77 4.68
CA ALA A 156 13.94 -15.62 4.04
C ALA A 156 12.92 -16.52 4.71
N ALA A 157 11.91 -15.89 5.29
CA ALA A 157 10.71 -16.54 5.77
C ALA A 157 9.53 -16.09 4.90
N PRO A 158 8.49 -16.94 4.73
CA PRO A 158 7.25 -16.52 4.09
C PRO A 158 6.73 -15.22 4.73
N PRO A 159 6.29 -14.23 3.94
CA PRO A 159 5.78 -12.98 4.48
C PRO A 159 4.65 -13.24 5.47
N ARG A 160 4.79 -12.76 6.71
CA ARG A 160 3.71 -12.81 7.71
C ARG A 160 2.58 -11.88 7.26
N GLN A 161 1.53 -12.46 6.70
CA GLN A 161 0.31 -11.73 6.36
C GLN A 161 -0.50 -11.49 7.63
N LYS A 162 -1.12 -10.31 7.73
CA LYS A 162 -2.08 -10.02 8.79
C LYS A 162 -3.30 -10.92 8.61
N GLU A 163 -3.95 -11.27 9.71
CA GLU A 163 -5.19 -12.02 9.65
C GLU A 163 -6.26 -11.18 8.94
N ALA A 164 -7.02 -11.83 8.08
CA ALA A 164 -8.19 -11.24 7.44
C ALA A 164 -9.28 -11.08 8.50
N ILE A 165 -9.93 -9.92 8.52
CA ILE A 165 -11.18 -9.73 9.26
C ILE A 165 -12.29 -10.24 8.36
N LEU A 166 -13.02 -11.27 8.77
CA LEU A 166 -14.12 -11.85 7.99
C LEU A 166 -15.43 -11.06 8.19
N PRO A 167 -16.48 -11.28 7.37
CA PRO A 167 -17.76 -10.58 7.53
C PRO A 167 -18.34 -10.67 8.96
N GLU A 168 -18.28 -11.85 9.58
CA GLU A 168 -18.69 -12.11 10.95
C GLU A 168 -17.87 -11.32 11.98
N ASP A 169 -16.56 -11.20 11.75
CA ASP A 169 -15.66 -10.40 12.60
C ASP A 169 -16.01 -8.91 12.49
N ILE A 170 -16.33 -8.41 11.29
CA ILE A 170 -16.80 -7.03 11.12
C ILE A 170 -18.05 -6.79 11.94
N ILE A 171 -19.05 -7.68 11.83
CA ILE A 171 -20.31 -7.54 12.58
C ILE A 171 -20.02 -7.46 14.07
N ALA A 172 -19.21 -8.38 14.62
CA ALA A 172 -18.82 -8.36 16.02
C ALA A 172 -18.06 -7.07 16.40
N MET A 173 -17.15 -6.58 15.55
CA MET A 173 -16.44 -5.31 15.74
C MET A 173 -17.39 -4.11 15.79
N LEU A 174 -18.45 -4.09 14.99
CA LEU A 174 -19.43 -3.00 14.95
C LEU A 174 -20.30 -2.94 16.22
N GLU A 175 -20.50 -4.06 16.91
CA GLU A 175 -21.20 -4.12 18.20
C GLU A 175 -20.36 -3.53 19.35
N THR A 176 -19.05 -3.36 19.17
CA THR A 176 -18.18 -2.69 20.16
C THR A 176 -18.23 -1.16 20.11
N LEU A 177 -18.92 -0.59 19.13
CA LEU A 177 -18.96 0.85 18.90
C LEU A 177 -20.20 1.51 19.51
N ASP A 178 -19.99 2.60 20.25
CA ASP A 178 -21.08 3.42 20.78
C ASP A 178 -21.71 4.30 19.69
N ARG A 179 -22.84 3.83 19.15
CA ARG A 179 -23.61 4.50 18.08
C ARG A 179 -24.32 5.77 18.55
N GLY A 180 -24.34 6.06 19.85
CA GLY A 180 -24.85 7.32 20.41
C GLY A 180 -23.88 8.50 20.27
N THR A 181 -22.63 8.26 19.84
CA THR A 181 -21.60 9.30 19.71
C THR A 181 -21.19 9.53 18.25
N LEU A 182 -20.75 10.76 17.94
CA LEU A 182 -20.20 11.06 16.61
C LEU A 182 -18.94 10.23 16.32
N ARG A 183 -18.16 9.88 17.36
CA ARG A 183 -17.00 9.00 17.21
C ARG A 183 -17.42 7.60 16.77
N GLY A 184 -18.43 7.01 17.40
CA GLY A 184 -18.90 5.67 17.02
C GLY A 184 -19.52 5.65 15.62
N LEU A 185 -20.29 6.68 15.24
CA LEU A 185 -20.83 6.80 13.87
C LEU A 185 -19.71 6.89 12.82
N ARG A 186 -18.70 7.71 13.06
CA ARG A 186 -17.52 7.83 12.19
C ARG A 186 -16.77 6.51 12.09
N ASP A 187 -16.46 5.90 13.22
CA ASP A 187 -15.66 4.68 13.30
C ASP A 187 -16.40 3.51 12.61
N ARG A 188 -17.73 3.45 12.77
CA ARG A 188 -18.62 2.51 12.04
C ARG A 188 -18.51 2.69 10.53
N ALA A 189 -18.66 3.92 10.05
CA ALA A 189 -18.56 4.24 8.63
C ALA A 189 -17.18 3.90 8.06
N MET A 190 -16.10 4.17 8.81
CA MET A 190 -14.72 3.82 8.42
C MET A 190 -14.51 2.31 8.29
N LEU A 191 -14.99 1.51 9.25
CA LEU A 191 -14.85 0.04 9.20
C LEU A 191 -15.60 -0.55 8.01
N LEU A 192 -16.86 -0.15 7.81
CA LEU A 192 -17.71 -0.65 6.74
C LEU A 192 -17.19 -0.25 5.35
N LEU A 193 -16.81 1.02 5.17
CA LEU A 193 -16.23 1.49 3.91
C LEU A 193 -14.87 0.83 3.64
N GLY A 194 -14.03 0.73 4.66
CA GLY A 194 -12.71 0.09 4.54
C GLY A 194 -12.81 -1.39 4.17
N PHE A 195 -13.81 -2.10 4.72
CA PHE A 195 -14.09 -3.49 4.37
C PHE A 195 -14.70 -3.60 2.97
N ALA A 196 -15.86 -2.98 2.72
CA ALA A 196 -16.61 -3.14 1.47
C ALA A 196 -15.87 -2.61 0.23
N GLY A 197 -15.10 -1.53 0.38
CA GLY A 197 -14.26 -0.99 -0.70
C GLY A 197 -12.88 -1.64 -0.79
N GLY A 198 -12.49 -2.51 0.16
CA GLY A 198 -11.14 -3.08 0.20
C GLY A 198 -10.04 -2.01 0.27
N LEU A 199 -10.32 -0.91 0.95
CA LEU A 199 -9.49 0.30 0.92
C LEU A 199 -8.31 0.20 1.90
N ARG A 200 -7.17 0.79 1.52
CA ARG A 200 -6.05 0.98 2.44
C ARG A 200 -6.36 2.11 3.41
N ARG A 201 -5.76 2.05 4.61
CA ARG A 201 -5.91 3.09 5.65
C ARG A 201 -5.73 4.53 5.16
N SER A 202 -4.75 4.78 4.29
CA SER A 202 -4.49 6.10 3.72
C SER A 202 -5.50 6.49 2.64
N GLU A 203 -6.08 5.51 1.94
CA GLU A 203 -7.14 5.75 0.95
C GLU A 203 -8.42 6.16 1.70
N ILE A 204 -8.78 5.47 2.79
CA ILE A 204 -9.97 5.78 3.61
C ILE A 204 -9.95 7.23 4.09
N VAL A 205 -8.89 7.66 4.77
CA VAL A 205 -8.83 9.04 5.33
C VAL A 205 -8.57 10.09 4.25
N GLY A 206 -8.07 9.69 3.07
CA GLY A 206 -7.79 10.59 1.95
C GLY A 206 -9.02 10.98 1.14
N LEU A 207 -10.20 10.45 1.47
CA LEU A 207 -11.46 10.77 0.79
C LEU A 207 -12.02 12.12 1.23
N ASP A 208 -12.50 12.88 0.26
CA ASP A 208 -13.31 14.07 0.43
C ASP A 208 -14.78 13.79 0.09
N LEU A 209 -15.66 14.70 0.49
CA LEU A 209 -17.08 14.65 0.13
C LEU A 209 -17.35 14.87 -1.36
N GLY A 210 -16.41 15.53 -2.04
CA GLY A 210 -16.51 15.80 -3.47
C GLY A 210 -15.14 16.05 -4.07
N ARG A 211 -15.11 16.07 -5.39
CA ARG A 211 -13.88 16.24 -6.17
C ARG A 211 -13.21 17.58 -5.89
N ASP A 212 -11.88 17.56 -5.80
CA ASP A 212 -11.00 18.73 -5.72
C ASP A 212 -11.35 19.72 -4.58
N GLN A 213 -11.91 19.23 -3.46
CA GLN A 213 -12.31 20.06 -2.32
C GLN A 213 -11.17 20.43 -1.37
N THR A 214 -10.07 19.66 -1.37
CA THR A 214 -8.88 19.93 -0.56
C THR A 214 -7.60 19.61 -1.35
N GLU A 215 -6.51 20.32 -1.03
CA GLU A 215 -5.22 20.11 -1.68
C GLU A 215 -4.58 18.75 -1.34
N ASP A 216 -4.76 18.29 -0.10
CA ASP A 216 -4.19 17.03 0.39
C ASP A 216 -5.06 15.81 0.04
N GLY A 217 -6.28 16.03 -0.47
CA GLY A 217 -7.21 15.01 -0.95
C GLY A 217 -6.56 14.02 -1.91
N LYS A 218 -6.96 12.74 -1.78
CA LYS A 218 -6.50 11.64 -2.63
C LYS A 218 -7.66 10.84 -3.23
N GLY A 219 -8.88 11.33 -3.08
CA GLY A 219 -10.08 10.72 -3.61
C GLY A 219 -11.33 11.41 -3.11
N TRP A 220 -12.47 11.01 -3.65
CA TRP A 220 -13.79 11.48 -3.24
C TRP A 220 -14.83 10.36 -3.37
N ILE A 221 -16.01 10.62 -2.82
CA ILE A 221 -17.16 9.72 -2.92
C ILE A 221 -18.28 10.35 -3.75
N GLU A 222 -19.06 9.52 -4.42
CA GLU A 222 -20.30 9.88 -5.11
C GLU A 222 -21.37 8.88 -4.70
N ILE A 223 -22.36 9.33 -3.92
CA ILE A 223 -23.47 8.47 -3.46
C ILE A 223 -24.53 8.44 -4.55
N LEU A 224 -24.93 7.23 -4.96
CA LEU A 224 -25.91 6.93 -5.99
C LEU A 224 -27.05 6.11 -5.38
N ASP A 225 -28.14 5.92 -6.11
CA ASP A 225 -29.31 5.19 -5.61
C ASP A 225 -28.97 3.77 -5.17
N LYS A 226 -28.20 3.05 -6.00
CA LYS A 226 -27.84 1.64 -5.78
C LYS A 226 -26.56 1.43 -4.95
N GLY A 227 -25.82 2.49 -4.63
CA GLY A 227 -24.52 2.36 -3.98
C GLY A 227 -23.71 3.64 -3.93
N MET A 228 -22.39 3.51 -3.96
CA MET A 228 -21.46 4.61 -3.91
C MET A 228 -20.26 4.31 -4.80
N LEU A 229 -19.86 5.28 -5.62
CA LEU A 229 -18.61 5.26 -6.36
C LEU A 229 -17.52 5.95 -5.52
N VAL A 230 -16.37 5.30 -5.38
CA VAL A 230 -15.22 5.84 -4.65
C VAL A 230 -14.07 5.99 -5.64
N THR A 231 -13.74 7.24 -5.96
CA THR A 231 -12.62 7.56 -6.85
C THR A 231 -11.40 7.86 -6.01
N LEU A 232 -10.28 7.18 -6.27
CA LEU A 232 -9.09 7.30 -5.43
C LEU A 232 -7.78 7.16 -6.20
N ARG A 233 -6.77 7.90 -5.73
CA ARG A 233 -5.42 7.89 -6.28
C ARG A 233 -4.54 6.90 -5.51
N GLY A 234 -4.36 5.73 -6.11
CA GLY A 234 -3.44 4.70 -5.63
C GLY A 234 -1.99 4.99 -6.01
N LYS A 235 -1.11 4.01 -5.77
CA LYS A 235 0.31 4.09 -6.16
C LYS A 235 0.51 4.11 -7.68
N THR A 236 -0.40 3.49 -8.42
CA THR A 236 -0.31 3.28 -9.87
C THR A 236 -1.21 4.22 -10.67
N GLY A 237 -1.79 5.24 -10.03
CA GLY A 237 -2.72 6.17 -10.65
C GLY A 237 -4.12 6.15 -10.02
N TRP A 238 -5.06 6.77 -10.72
CA TRP A 238 -6.47 6.85 -10.33
C TRP A 238 -7.18 5.53 -10.59
N ARG A 239 -8.11 5.17 -9.70
CA ARG A 239 -9.00 4.03 -9.86
C ARG A 239 -10.34 4.32 -9.19
N GLU A 240 -11.36 3.63 -9.68
CA GLU A 240 -12.70 3.65 -9.12
C GLU A 240 -13.00 2.33 -8.41
N VAL A 241 -13.74 2.43 -7.32
CA VAL A 241 -14.18 1.31 -6.49
C VAL A 241 -15.68 1.48 -6.29
N GLU A 242 -16.44 0.49 -6.74
CA GLU A 242 -17.90 0.46 -6.59
C GLU A 242 -18.25 -0.20 -5.25
N VAL A 243 -19.08 0.45 -4.45
CA VAL A 243 -19.55 -0.06 -3.16
C VAL A 243 -21.07 -0.14 -3.20
N GLY A 244 -21.62 -1.36 -3.19
CA GLY A 244 -23.07 -1.58 -3.21
C GLY A 244 -23.74 -1.28 -1.86
N ARG A 245 -25.04 -0.95 -1.88
CA ARG A 245 -25.84 -0.88 -0.64
C ARG A 245 -25.92 -2.26 0.00
N GLY A 246 -25.71 -2.32 1.31
CA GLY A 246 -25.86 -3.55 2.09
C GLY A 246 -27.34 -3.90 2.27
N SER A 247 -27.62 -5.19 2.48
CA SER A 247 -28.98 -5.71 2.67
C SER A 247 -29.58 -5.37 4.05
N ALA A 248 -28.74 -4.99 5.02
CA ALA A 248 -29.18 -4.61 6.36
C ALA A 248 -28.58 -3.26 6.76
N ASP A 249 -29.38 -2.39 7.39
CA ASP A 249 -28.96 -1.05 7.80
C ASP A 249 -27.76 -1.07 8.75
N THR A 250 -27.67 -2.09 9.61
CA THR A 250 -26.60 -2.27 10.60
C THR A 250 -25.24 -2.53 9.95
N THR A 251 -25.20 -3.12 8.76
CA THR A 251 -23.97 -3.45 8.02
C THR A 251 -23.83 -2.69 6.69
N CYS A 252 -24.81 -1.87 6.32
CA CYS A 252 -24.78 -1.13 5.06
C CYS A 252 -23.73 0.00 5.10
N PRO A 253 -22.71 -0.03 4.22
CA PRO A 253 -21.67 1.01 4.20
C PRO A 253 -22.22 2.38 3.79
N ILE A 254 -23.18 2.42 2.87
CA ILE A 254 -23.78 3.68 2.41
C ILE A 254 -24.63 4.31 3.52
N ALA A 255 -25.50 3.54 4.18
CA ALA A 255 -26.28 4.05 5.31
C ALA A 255 -25.39 4.57 6.43
N ALA A 256 -24.25 3.91 6.70
CA ALA A 256 -23.27 4.37 7.68
C ALA A 256 -22.62 5.70 7.29
N ILE A 257 -22.26 5.87 6.02
CA ILE A 257 -21.67 7.10 5.48
C ILE A 257 -22.69 8.24 5.49
N GLU A 258 -23.92 8.01 5.01
CA GLU A 258 -25.01 8.98 5.03
C GLU A 258 -25.31 9.45 6.45
N THR A 259 -25.40 8.50 7.40
CA THR A 259 -25.59 8.79 8.83
C THR A 259 -24.44 9.64 9.37
N TRP A 260 -23.19 9.26 9.10
CA TRP A 260 -22.02 10.03 9.52
C TRP A 260 -22.06 11.46 8.96
N ILE A 261 -22.27 11.64 7.66
CA ILE A 261 -22.32 12.95 7.00
C ILE A 261 -23.40 13.83 7.63
N LYS A 262 -24.60 13.27 7.83
CA LYS A 262 -25.75 13.98 8.43
C LYS A 262 -25.45 14.44 9.85
N PHE A 263 -25.03 13.55 10.73
CA PHE A 263 -24.83 13.87 12.16
C PHE A 263 -23.56 14.69 12.42
N ALA A 264 -22.52 14.51 11.61
CA ALA A 264 -21.32 15.33 11.65
C ALA A 264 -21.46 16.69 10.93
N ARG A 265 -22.60 16.92 10.27
CA ARG A 265 -22.92 18.16 9.53
C ARG A 265 -21.85 18.51 8.51
N LEU A 266 -21.40 17.52 7.74
CA LEU A 266 -20.33 17.71 6.75
C LEU A 266 -20.92 18.19 5.43
N ALA A 267 -20.53 19.39 5.00
CA ALA A 267 -20.97 19.96 3.72
C ALA A 267 -19.90 19.89 2.61
N LYS A 268 -18.61 20.08 2.97
CA LYS A 268 -17.46 20.05 2.05
C LYS A 268 -16.19 19.66 2.78
N GLY A 269 -15.19 19.15 2.07
CA GLY A 269 -13.86 18.83 2.56
C GLY A 269 -13.70 17.36 2.98
N PRO A 270 -12.79 17.04 3.92
CA PRO A 270 -12.47 15.66 4.27
C PRO A 270 -13.70 14.90 4.78
N LEU A 271 -13.89 13.68 4.27
CA LEU A 271 -14.98 12.79 4.67
C LEU A 271 -14.80 12.33 6.12
N PHE A 272 -13.57 11.98 6.51
CA PHE A 272 -13.27 11.56 7.88
C PHE A 272 -12.40 12.59 8.60
N ARG A 273 -12.96 13.13 9.68
CA ARG A 273 -12.32 14.17 10.49
C ARG A 273 -12.07 13.72 11.91
N ARG A 274 -11.21 14.47 12.61
CA ARG A 274 -10.97 14.26 14.04
C ARG A 274 -12.25 14.57 14.84
N VAL A 275 -12.62 13.67 15.75
CA VAL A 275 -13.69 13.88 16.72
C VAL A 275 -13.08 14.14 18.09
N THR A 276 -13.49 15.22 18.75
CA THR A 276 -13.01 15.72 20.05
C THR A 276 -14.16 15.75 21.07
N GLY A 277 -13.91 16.28 22.27
CA GLY A 277 -14.95 16.49 23.29
C GLY A 277 -15.67 15.20 23.70
N GLN A 278 -14.91 14.12 23.95
CA GLN A 278 -15.46 12.79 24.27
C GLN A 278 -16.46 12.24 23.22
N GLY A 279 -16.25 12.56 21.94
CA GLY A 279 -17.08 12.02 20.87
C GLY A 279 -18.23 12.92 20.44
N LYS A 280 -18.26 14.18 20.87
CA LYS A 280 -19.38 15.11 20.66
C LYS A 280 -19.13 16.19 19.60
N SER A 281 -17.88 16.46 19.24
CA SER A 281 -17.55 17.57 18.33
C SER A 281 -16.63 17.12 17.21
N VAL A 282 -16.84 17.64 16.00
CA VAL A 282 -16.06 17.30 14.80
C VAL A 282 -15.17 18.49 14.43
N GLY A 283 -13.87 18.25 14.31
CA GLY A 283 -12.91 19.27 13.86
C GLY A 283 -12.93 19.46 12.35
N ALA A 284 -12.19 20.46 11.87
CA ALA A 284 -12.03 20.73 10.44
C ALA A 284 -11.04 19.77 9.76
N ASP A 285 -10.05 19.29 10.50
CA ASP A 285 -8.90 18.59 9.94
C ASP A 285 -9.19 17.14 9.54
N ARG A 286 -8.54 16.71 8.46
CA ARG A 286 -8.50 15.32 8.00
C ARG A 286 -7.94 14.40 9.09
N LEU A 287 -8.52 13.21 9.20
CA LEU A 287 -8.06 12.20 10.14
C LEU A 287 -6.70 11.60 9.74
N ASN A 288 -5.85 11.30 10.72
CA ASN A 288 -4.59 10.60 10.50
C ASN A 288 -4.82 9.12 10.13
N ASP A 289 -4.09 8.60 9.14
CA ASP A 289 -4.18 7.21 8.68
C ASP A 289 -3.85 6.15 9.77
N GLN A 290 -3.15 6.54 10.83
CA GLN A 290 -2.87 5.67 11.98
C GLN A 290 -4.11 5.40 12.82
N GLU A 291 -5.08 6.32 12.83
CA GLU A 291 -6.33 6.17 13.58
C GLU A 291 -7.15 5.00 13.06
N VAL A 292 -7.13 4.74 11.74
CA VAL A 292 -7.76 3.55 11.15
C VAL A 292 -7.14 2.27 11.71
N ALA A 293 -5.81 2.20 11.81
CA ALA A 293 -5.12 1.02 12.31
C ALA A 293 -5.38 0.81 13.82
N ARG A 294 -5.42 1.89 14.60
CA ARG A 294 -5.80 1.87 16.02
C ARG A 294 -7.25 1.42 16.21
N LEU A 295 -8.15 1.93 15.38
CA LEU A 295 -9.56 1.56 15.37
C LEU A 295 -9.73 0.06 15.13
N VAL A 296 -9.20 -0.47 14.02
CA VAL A 296 -9.28 -1.89 13.68
C VAL A 296 -8.74 -2.76 14.80
N LYS A 297 -7.58 -2.39 15.38
CA LYS A 297 -6.99 -3.14 16.48
C LYS A 297 -7.91 -3.12 17.71
N ARG A 298 -8.35 -1.94 18.14
CA ARG A 298 -9.20 -1.78 19.33
C ARG A 298 -10.50 -2.57 19.21
N THR A 299 -11.21 -2.46 18.10
CA THR A 299 -12.49 -3.16 17.92
C THR A 299 -12.31 -4.66 17.73
N ALA A 300 -11.28 -5.11 17.01
CA ALA A 300 -11.00 -6.54 16.88
C ALA A 300 -10.66 -7.20 18.23
N MET A 301 -9.91 -6.48 19.08
CA MET A 301 -9.62 -6.93 20.43
C MET A 301 -10.88 -7.01 21.29
N ALA A 302 -11.66 -5.92 21.33
CA ALA A 302 -12.91 -5.82 22.11
C ALA A 302 -13.97 -6.84 21.66
N ALA A 303 -14.04 -7.15 20.36
CA ALA A 303 -14.98 -8.11 19.79
C ALA A 303 -14.58 -9.59 20.00
N GLY A 304 -13.43 -9.86 20.65
CA GLY A 304 -12.99 -11.24 20.85
C GLY A 304 -12.55 -11.97 19.56
N VAL A 305 -12.33 -11.25 18.44
CA VAL A 305 -11.91 -11.85 17.17
C VAL A 305 -10.65 -12.68 17.36
N ARG A 306 -10.69 -13.96 16.96
CA ARG A 306 -9.65 -14.97 17.24
C ARG A 306 -9.38 -15.18 18.73
N GLY A 307 -10.44 -15.41 19.50
CA GLY A 307 -10.38 -15.72 20.93
C GLY A 307 -9.63 -17.02 21.26
N ASP A 308 -9.33 -17.84 20.26
CA ASP A 308 -8.44 -19.01 20.35
C ASP A 308 -6.97 -18.65 20.66
N LEU A 309 -6.59 -17.38 20.51
CA LEU A 309 -5.22 -16.90 20.67
C LEU A 309 -5.05 -16.04 21.92
N SER A 310 -3.82 -15.98 22.43
CA SER A 310 -3.47 -15.04 23.50
C SER A 310 -3.62 -13.58 23.04
N GLU A 311 -3.84 -12.67 24.00
CA GLU A 311 -3.99 -11.24 23.71
C GLU A 311 -2.77 -10.68 22.95
N ALA A 312 -1.56 -11.06 23.39
CA ALA A 312 -0.31 -10.64 22.77
C ALA A 312 -0.20 -11.07 21.29
N GLU A 313 -0.68 -12.27 20.96
CA GLU A 313 -0.69 -12.77 19.58
C GLU A 313 -1.73 -12.05 18.72
N ARG A 314 -2.94 -11.80 19.25
CA ARG A 314 -4.00 -11.06 18.54
C ARG A 314 -3.55 -9.64 18.19
N LEU A 315 -2.89 -8.95 19.12
CA LEU A 315 -2.32 -7.62 18.89
C LEU A 315 -1.30 -7.58 17.74
N GLN A 316 -0.62 -8.69 17.46
CA GLN A 316 0.33 -8.80 16.35
C GLN A 316 -0.32 -9.22 15.04
N LYS A 317 -1.51 -9.83 15.06
CA LYS A 317 -2.20 -10.36 13.87
C LYS A 317 -3.11 -9.36 13.17
N PHE A 318 -3.69 -8.39 13.87
CA PHE A 318 -4.60 -7.40 13.28
C PHE A 318 -3.93 -6.04 13.04
N ALA A 319 -4.23 -5.42 11.90
CA ALA A 319 -3.79 -4.06 11.56
C ALA A 319 -4.73 -3.45 10.51
N GLY A 320 -4.50 -2.20 10.10
CA GLY A 320 -5.32 -1.55 9.05
C GLY A 320 -5.37 -2.26 7.69
N HIS A 321 -4.51 -3.26 7.43
CA HIS A 321 -4.57 -4.09 6.22
C HIS A 321 -5.58 -5.25 6.34
N SER A 322 -6.08 -5.55 7.54
CA SER A 322 -6.94 -6.70 7.79
C SER A 322 -8.34 -6.55 7.17
N LEU A 323 -8.88 -5.33 7.06
CA LEU A 323 -10.16 -5.05 6.37
C LEU A 323 -10.08 -5.43 4.89
N ARG A 324 -9.05 -4.93 4.21
CA ARG A 324 -8.79 -5.22 2.80
C ARG A 324 -8.52 -6.70 2.54
N ALA A 325 -7.78 -7.36 3.43
CA ALA A 325 -7.56 -8.79 3.37
C ALA A 325 -8.87 -9.58 3.53
N GLY A 326 -9.77 -9.09 4.40
CA GLY A 326 -11.13 -9.60 4.60
C GLY A 326 -11.90 -9.74 3.30
N LEU A 327 -12.18 -8.61 2.64
CA LEU A 327 -12.92 -8.59 1.36
C LEU A 327 -12.28 -9.49 0.31
N ALA A 328 -10.94 -9.41 0.15
CA ALA A 328 -10.21 -10.20 -0.82
C ALA A 328 -10.34 -11.72 -0.59
N SER A 329 -10.50 -12.13 0.67
CA SER A 329 -10.63 -13.53 1.07
C SER A 329 -12.07 -14.04 1.15
N SER A 330 -13.06 -13.16 1.35
CA SER A 330 -14.48 -13.55 1.47
C SER A 330 -15.27 -13.42 0.17
N ALA A 331 -14.82 -12.61 -0.78
CA ALA A 331 -15.57 -12.38 -2.02
C ALA A 331 -15.52 -13.60 -2.96
N GLU A 332 -16.67 -14.24 -3.21
CA GLU A 332 -16.82 -15.34 -4.17
C GLU A 332 -17.03 -14.81 -5.61
N VAL A 333 -16.06 -14.03 -6.10
CA VAL A 333 -16.07 -13.47 -7.46
C VAL A 333 -14.75 -13.76 -8.17
N ASP A 334 -14.77 -13.68 -9.51
CA ASP A 334 -13.58 -13.95 -10.32
C ASP A 334 -12.39 -13.06 -9.94
N GLU A 335 -11.19 -13.61 -10.08
CA GLU A 335 -9.92 -12.97 -9.75
C GLU A 335 -9.79 -11.56 -10.36
N ARG A 336 -10.27 -11.38 -11.59
CA ARG A 336 -10.19 -10.11 -12.32
C ARG A 336 -10.99 -9.00 -11.64
N TYR A 337 -12.17 -9.29 -11.09
CA TYR A 337 -12.99 -8.29 -10.39
C TYR A 337 -12.37 -7.92 -9.05
N VAL A 338 -11.86 -8.89 -8.30
CA VAL A 338 -11.12 -8.65 -7.07
C VAL A 338 -9.86 -7.81 -7.35
N GLN A 339 -9.13 -8.12 -8.42
CA GLN A 339 -7.94 -7.37 -8.82
C GLN A 339 -8.25 -5.90 -9.15
N LYS A 340 -9.33 -5.64 -9.91
CA LYS A 340 -9.81 -4.28 -10.24
C LYS A 340 -10.21 -3.52 -8.97
N GLN A 341 -11.09 -4.11 -8.17
CA GLN A 341 -11.60 -3.51 -6.93
C GLN A 341 -10.49 -3.19 -5.93
N LEU A 342 -9.47 -4.04 -5.86
CA LEU A 342 -8.32 -3.84 -4.99
C LEU A 342 -7.23 -2.97 -5.64
N GLY A 343 -7.19 -2.80 -6.96
CA GLY A 343 -6.13 -2.05 -7.63
C GLY A 343 -4.78 -2.76 -7.50
N HIS A 344 -4.78 -4.09 -7.60
CA HIS A 344 -3.54 -4.88 -7.62
C HIS A 344 -2.90 -4.78 -9.01
N ALA A 345 -1.63 -4.37 -9.05
CA ALA A 345 -0.84 -4.27 -10.27
C ALA A 345 -0.58 -5.63 -10.97
N SER A 346 -0.77 -6.76 -10.29
CA SER A 346 -0.62 -8.10 -10.86
C SER A 346 -1.61 -9.09 -10.24
N ALA A 347 -2.00 -10.10 -11.03
CA ALA A 347 -2.84 -11.20 -10.59
C ALA A 347 -2.21 -11.96 -9.41
N GLU A 348 -0.88 -12.15 -9.42
CA GLU A 348 -0.15 -12.83 -8.34
C GLU A 348 -0.44 -12.22 -6.94
N MET A 349 -0.61 -10.90 -6.85
CA MET A 349 -0.97 -10.24 -5.59
C MET A 349 -2.38 -10.63 -5.10
N THR A 350 -3.32 -10.86 -6.02
CA THR A 350 -4.67 -11.33 -5.72
C THR A 350 -4.68 -12.82 -5.34
N ARG A 351 -3.94 -13.67 -6.05
CA ARG A 351 -3.85 -15.13 -5.76
C ARG A 351 -3.39 -15.44 -4.35
N ARG A 352 -2.61 -14.55 -3.72
CA ARG A 352 -2.19 -14.73 -2.31
C ARG A 352 -3.37 -14.84 -1.35
N TYR A 353 -4.47 -14.12 -1.61
CA TYR A 353 -5.68 -14.17 -0.80
C TYR A 353 -6.55 -15.39 -1.14
N GLN A 354 -6.66 -15.74 -2.42
CA GLN A 354 -7.44 -16.89 -2.90
C GLN A 354 -6.85 -18.24 -2.43
N ARG A 355 -5.52 -18.40 -2.48
CA ARG A 355 -4.84 -19.63 -2.00
C ARG A 355 -5.13 -19.96 -0.54
N ARG A 356 -5.54 -18.98 0.26
CA ARG A 356 -5.94 -19.20 1.65
C ARG A 356 -7.38 -19.66 1.76
N ARG A 357 -8.29 -19.06 0.98
CA ARG A 357 -9.70 -19.46 0.87
C ARG A 357 -9.87 -20.86 0.29
N ASP A 358 -9.15 -21.15 -0.78
CA ASP A 358 -9.35 -22.36 -1.60
C ASP A 358 -8.45 -23.53 -1.19
N ARG A 359 -7.73 -23.40 -0.06
CA ARG A 359 -6.65 -24.30 0.39
C ARG A 359 -7.03 -25.79 0.46
N PHE A 360 -8.33 -26.10 0.48
CA PHE A 360 -8.87 -27.46 0.39
C PHE A 360 -10.12 -27.61 -0.51
N ARG A 361 -10.57 -26.53 -1.19
CA ARG A 361 -11.69 -26.57 -2.14
C ARG A 361 -11.25 -27.07 -3.52
N ILE A 362 -10.10 -26.59 -4.00
CA ILE A 362 -9.49 -27.00 -5.26
C ILE A 362 -8.22 -27.76 -4.88
N ASN A 363 -8.37 -29.04 -4.55
CA ASN A 363 -7.28 -29.88 -4.07
C ASN A 363 -6.94 -30.94 -5.12
N LEU A 364 -5.70 -30.90 -5.60
CA LEU A 364 -5.14 -31.89 -6.52
C LEU A 364 -5.19 -33.31 -5.95
N THR A 365 -5.08 -33.50 -4.63
CA THR A 365 -5.23 -34.79 -3.97
C THR A 365 -6.63 -35.36 -4.19
N LYS A 366 -7.68 -34.55 -3.95
CA LYS A 366 -9.08 -34.94 -4.23
C LYS A 366 -9.33 -35.12 -5.72
N ALA A 367 -8.77 -34.26 -6.57
CA ALA A 367 -8.90 -34.36 -8.02
C ALA A 367 -8.14 -35.58 -8.61
N ALA A 368 -7.09 -36.03 -7.92
CA ALA A 368 -6.34 -37.25 -8.22
C ALA A 368 -6.97 -38.50 -7.57
N GLY A 369 -8.08 -38.37 -6.83
CA GLY A 369 -8.78 -39.49 -6.20
C GLY A 369 -8.10 -40.07 -4.96
N LEU A 370 -7.24 -39.31 -4.28
CA LEU A 370 -6.54 -39.68 -3.05
C LEU A 370 -7.20 -39.12 -1.78
#